data_AF-A0A7Z9XFC6-F1
#
_entry.id   AF-A0A7Z9XFC6-F1
#
_cell.length_a   1.000
_cell.length_b   1.000
_cell.length_c   1.000
_cell.angle_alpha   90.00
_cell.angle_beta   90.00
_cell.angle_gamma   90.00
#
_symmetry.space_group_name_H-M   'P 1'
#
loop_
_entity.id
_entity.type
_entity.pdbx_description
1 polymer ?
#
loop_
_entity_poly.entity_id
_entity_poly.type
_entity_poly.pdbx_seq_one_letter_code
_entity_poly.pdbx_strand_id
1 'polypeptide(L)' 'MRAIEYMLPGGWKVLAGRTDVDNDYLSLRVARPNDWWFHIRGMSGSHVILQVPPGEEPSRETLKRAAAI' A
#
# COMPACT_ATOMS: atom_id res chain seq x y z
N MET A 1 -7.92 5.66 12.37
CA MET A 1 -6.89 5.16 11.45
C MET A 1 -5.72 6.11 11.45
N ARG A 2 -4.50 5.60 11.66
CA ARG A 2 -3.25 6.35 11.44
C ARG A 2 -2.35 5.53 10.52
N ALA A 3 -2.56 5.63 9.21
CA ALA A 3 -1.60 5.12 8.24
C ALA A 3 -0.44 6.11 8.08
N ILE A 4 0.74 5.58 7.77
CA ILE A 4 1.84 6.39 7.25
C ILE A 4 1.61 6.53 5.75
N GLU A 5 1.70 7.76 5.24
CA GLU A 5 1.59 8.03 3.82
C GLU A 5 2.97 8.30 3.23
N TYR A 6 3.24 7.67 2.09
CA TYR A 6 4.44 7.89 1.30
C TYR A 6 4.05 8.32 -0.10
N MET A 7 4.85 9.22 -0.68
CA MET A 7 4.73 9.63 -2.07
C MET A 7 5.91 9.08 -2.84
N LEU A 8 5.63 8.27 -3.86
CA LEU A 8 6.64 7.77 -4.79
C LEU A 8 6.74 8.69 -6.01
N PRO A 9 7.86 8.63 -6.77
CA PRO A 9 7.99 9.35 -8.03
C PRO A 9 6.83 9.05 -8.98
N GLY A 10 6.33 10.06 -9.68
CA GLY A 10 5.15 9.93 -10.55
C GLY A 10 3.82 10.17 -9.83
N GLY A 11 3.83 10.63 -8.57
CA GLY A 11 2.61 11.02 -7.85
C GLY A 11 1.86 9.86 -7.21
N TRP A 12 2.46 8.66 -7.19
CA TRP A 12 1.86 7.47 -6.60
C TRP A 12 1.83 7.57 -5.07
N LYS A 13 0.66 7.32 -4.50
CA LYS A 13 0.44 7.34 -3.05
C LYS A 13 0.50 5.92 -2.49
N VAL A 14 1.29 5.73 -1.44
CA VAL A 14 1.38 4.47 -0.70
C VAL A 14 0.96 4.69 0.76
N LEU A 15 0.16 3.78 1.29
CA LEU A 15 -0.30 3.78 2.67
C LEU A 15 0.25 2.56 3.39
N ALA A 16 0.85 2.74 4.57
CA ALA A 16 1.33 1.65 5.41
C ALA A 16 0.67 1.69 6.79
N GLY A 17 0.17 0.53 7.25
CA GLY A 17 -0.41 0.40 8.59
C GLY A 17 0.67 0.40 9.67
N ARG A 18 0.36 1.00 10.83
CA ARG A 18 1.30 1.12 11.96
C ARG A 18 1.08 0.09 13.06
N THR A 19 -0.11 -0.49 13.09
CA THR A 19 -0.59 -1.44 14.08
C THR A 19 -1.46 -2.49 13.40
N ASP A 20 -1.73 -3.61 14.04
CA ASP A 20 -2.60 -4.66 13.50
C ASP A 20 -4.01 -4.14 13.19
N VAL A 21 -4.54 -3.24 14.03
CA VAL A 21 -5.85 -2.61 13.80
C VAL A 21 -5.82 -1.68 12.59
N ASP A 22 -4.75 -0.92 12.40
CA ASP A 22 -4.60 -0.07 11.20
C ASP A 22 -4.40 -0.93 9.93
N ASN A 23 -3.69 -2.05 10.05
CA ASN A 23 -3.47 -3.02 8.98
C ASN A 23 -4.79 -3.62 8.48
N ASP A 24 -5.65 -4.05 9.40
CA ASP A 24 -6.97 -4.59 9.07
C ASP A 24 -7.87 -3.53 8.44
N TYR A 25 -7.87 -2.32 9.01
CA TYR A 25 -8.64 -1.21 8.44
C TYR A 25 -8.14 -0.84 7.03
N LEU A 26 -6.82 -0.82 6.80
CA LEU A 26 -6.23 -0.58 5.47
C LEU A 26 -6.74 -1.61 4.46
N SER A 27 -6.55 -2.89 4.76
CA SER A 27 -6.85 -3.97 3.81
C SER A 27 -8.33 -4.17 3.56
N LEU A 28 -9.16 -3.96 4.58
CA LEU A 28 -10.58 -4.34 4.52
C LEU A 28 -11.52 -3.16 4.25
N ARG A 29 -11.08 -1.92 4.52
CA ARG A 29 -11.95 -0.73 4.43
C ARG A 29 -11.42 0.36 3.50
N VAL A 30 -10.10 0.45 3.30
CA VAL A 30 -9.49 1.53 2.50
C VAL A 30 -9.04 1.04 1.12
N ALA A 31 -8.49 -0.16 1.03
CA ALA A 31 -8.05 -0.75 -0.22
C ALA A 31 -9.22 -0.84 -1.22
N ARG A 32 -8.99 -0.36 -2.45
CA ARG A 32 -9.94 -0.47 -3.55
C ARG A 32 -9.57 -1.66 -4.44
N PRO A 33 -10.50 -2.18 -5.27
CA PRO A 33 -10.25 -3.36 -6.09
C PRO A 33 -9.03 -3.28 -7.03
N ASN A 34 -8.65 -2.08 -7.47
CA ASN A 34 -7.51 -1.87 -8.37
C ASN A 34 -6.22 -1.46 -7.65
N ASP A 35 -6.26 -1.33 -6.32
CA ASP A 35 -5.07 -1.00 -5.54
C ASP A 35 -4.19 -2.24 -5.36
N TRP A 36 -2.87 -2.05 -5.25
CA TRP A 36 -1.95 -3.16 -4.96
C TRP A 36 -1.70 -3.27 -3.47
N TRP A 37 -1.82 -4.48 -2.94
CA TRP A 37 -1.55 -4.79 -1.55
C TRP A 37 -0.25 -5.61 -1.40
N PHE A 38 0.56 -5.22 -0.43
CA PHE A 38 1.83 -5.86 -0.11
C PHE A 38 1.89 -6.19 1.39
N HIS A 39 2.56 -7.30 1.67
CA HIS A 39 2.90 -7.72 3.02
C HIS A 39 4.10 -8.69 2.95
N ILE A 40 4.90 -8.71 4.00
CA ILE A 40 6.05 -9.62 4.08
C ILE A 40 5.58 -11.08 4.19
N ARG A 41 6.28 -11.98 3.49
CA ARG A 41 5.90 -13.40 3.51
C ARG A 41 6.43 -14.08 4.77
N GLY A 42 5.52 -14.71 5.53
CA GLY A 42 5.87 -15.61 6.63
C GLY A 42 6.30 -14.93 7.93
N MET A 43 6.13 -13.61 8.05
CA MET A 43 6.44 -12.85 9.25
C MET A 43 5.39 -11.75 9.46
N SER A 44 5.30 -11.21 10.68
CA SER A 44 4.47 -10.03 10.96
C SER A 44 5.08 -8.77 10.34
N GLY A 45 4.25 -7.92 9.76
CA GLY A 45 4.67 -6.66 9.17
C GLY A 45 3.49 -5.73 8.89
N SER A 46 3.79 -4.54 8.39
CA SER A 46 2.76 -3.60 7.93
C SER A 46 2.05 -4.12 6.70
N HIS A 47 0.73 -3.93 6.63
CA HIS A 47 0.00 -3.98 5.39
C HIS A 47 0.26 -2.68 4.63
N VAL A 48 0.69 -2.81 3.38
CA VAL A 48 1.05 -1.67 2.52
C VAL A 48 0.14 -1.67 1.30
N ILE A 49 -0.50 -0.53 1.02
CA ILE A 49 -1.39 -0.32 -0.12
C ILE A 49 -0.78 0.74 -1.04
N LEU A 50 -0.51 0.38 -2.29
CA LEU A 50 -0.28 1.34 -3.37
C LEU A 50 -1.62 1.71 -3.99
N GLN A 51 -1.99 2.99 -3.86
CA GLN A 51 -3.22 3.52 -4.42
C GLN A 51 -3.07 3.75 -5.92
N VAL A 52 -3.92 3.11 -6.71
CA VAL A 52 -3.90 3.20 -8.17
C VAL A 52 -5.03 4.11 -8.66
N PRO A 53 -4.72 5.20 -9.37
CA PRO A 53 -5.73 6.01 -10.03
C PRO A 53 -6.53 5.20 -11.07
N PRO A 54 -7.82 5.52 -11.30
CA PRO A 54 -8.61 4.84 -12.32
C PRO A 54 -7.96 4.93 -13.71
N GLY A 55 -7.83 3.79 -14.40
CA GLY A 55 -7.27 3.73 -15.75
C GLY A 55 -5.74 3.75 -15.81
N GLU A 56 -5.05 3.76 -14.67
CA GLU A 56 -3.60 3.66 -14.61
C GLU A 56 -3.13 2.26 -14.17
N GLU A 57 -1.91 1.92 -14.58
CA GLU A 57 -1.23 0.70 -14.15
C GLU A 57 0.19 1.06 -13.68
N PRO A 58 0.57 0.71 -12.43
CA PRO A 58 1.87 1.06 -11.91
C PRO A 58 2.98 0.28 -12.62
N SER A 59 4.09 0.97 -12.92
CA SER A 59 5.28 0.31 -13.46
C SER A 59 5.85 -0.71 -12.48
N ARG A 60 6.62 -1.68 -13.01
CA ARG A 60 7.33 -2.65 -12.16
C ARG A 60 8.31 -1.98 -11.20
N GLU A 61 8.85 -0.82 -11.55
CA GLU A 61 9.70 -0.04 -10.64
C GLU A 61 8.88 0.55 -9.48
N THR A 62 7.71 1.13 -9.78
CA THR A 62 6.77 1.64 -8.77
C THR A 62 6.36 0.54 -7.80
N LEU A 63 6.01 -0.64 -8.31
CA LEU A 63 5.66 -1.80 -7.48
C LEU A 63 6.81 -2.20 -6.55
N LYS A 64 8.05 -2.23 -7.04
CA LYS A 64 9.23 -2.53 -6.21
C LYS A 64 9.45 -1.48 -5.13
N ARG A 65 9.26 -0.19 -5.45
CA ARG A 65 9.38 0.90 -4.47
C ARG A 65 8.30 0.81 -3.40
N ALA A 66 7.06 0.50 -3.78
CA ALA A 66 5.97 0.29 -2.83
C ALA A 66 6.20 -0.93 -1.92
N ALA A 67 6.72 -2.03 -2.46
CA ALA A 67 7.04 -3.24 -1.68
C ALA A 67 8.28 -3.10 -0.77
N ALA A 68 9.08 -2.04 -0.96
CA ALA A 68 10.25 -1.74 -0.13
C ALA A 68 9.94 -0.82 1.06
N ILE A 69 8.69 -0.36 1.17
CA ILE A 69 8.14 0.34 2.35
C ILE A 69 7.75 -0.70 3.40
#